data_AF-A0A0H5SIJ1-F1
#
_entry.id   AF-A0A0H5SIJ1-F1
#
_cell.length_a   1.000
_cell.length_b   1.000
_cell.length_c   1.000
_cell.angle_alpha   90.00
_cell.angle_beta   90.00
_cell.angle_gamma   90.00
#
_symmetry.space_group_name_H-M   'P 1'
#
loop_
_entity.id
_entity.type
_entity.pdbx_description
1 polymer ?
#
loop_
_entity_poly.entity_id
_entity_poly.type
_entity_poly.pdbx_seq_one_letter_code
_entity_poly.pdbx_strand_id
1 'polypeptide(L)'
;MERLTDRFDNGDVGVVRIFDKDDLIYVPDYIDDAIVSASIQEAIDKLAEYEDTGLTPEEIIEHEEMFKSYRHVCGGMSPEEVASLKEQRDFWRNEARKWASMLGEIKMAEAQGLITRYQCKIGDMVYEVNKNTNTISGYIITGINTYEYGHKNVFYKWELIEGISTGKEGFYAKELGKTVFLTKEEAEAMKGSGNYVGDNN
;
A
#
# COMPACT_ATOMS: atom_id res chain seq x y z
N MET A 1 -18.53 46.03 4.38
CA MET A 1 -18.96 46.42 5.75
C MET A 1 -18.47 47.84 6.00
N GLU A 2 -19.29 48.72 6.57
CA GLU A 2 -18.82 50.04 7.04
C GLU A 2 -17.94 49.80 8.28
N ARG A 3 -16.70 50.31 8.28
CA ARG A 3 -15.74 50.12 9.37
C ARG A 3 -16.12 51.01 10.55
N LEU A 4 -16.27 50.39 11.72
CA LEU A 4 -16.64 51.02 12.98
C LEU A 4 -15.42 51.33 13.84
N THR A 5 -14.22 50.86 13.50
CA THR A 5 -12.98 51.18 14.24
C THR A 5 -11.97 51.98 13.44
N ASP A 6 -11.13 52.76 14.11
CA ASP A 6 -9.96 53.43 13.54
C ASP A 6 -8.73 53.26 14.44
N ARG A 7 -7.54 53.36 13.84
CA ARG A 7 -6.26 53.29 14.53
C ARG A 7 -5.68 54.70 14.65
N PHE A 8 -5.47 55.15 15.87
CA PHE A 8 -4.89 56.47 16.15
C PHE A 8 -3.36 56.44 16.00
N ASP A 9 -2.75 57.62 15.87
CA ASP A 9 -1.29 57.77 15.68
C ASP A 9 -0.45 57.18 16.83
N ASN A 10 -1.04 57.02 18.02
CA ASN A 10 -0.40 56.41 19.19
C ASN A 10 -0.47 54.87 19.19
N GLY A 11 -1.14 54.26 18.21
CA GLY A 11 -1.35 52.81 18.09
C GLY A 11 -2.64 52.30 18.73
N ASP A 12 -3.39 53.13 19.45
CA ASP A 12 -4.65 52.75 20.09
C ASP A 12 -5.77 52.61 19.05
N VAL A 13 -6.73 51.73 19.35
CA VAL A 13 -7.92 51.50 18.52
C VAL A 13 -9.13 52.15 19.19
N GLY A 14 -9.93 52.90 18.43
CA GLY A 14 -11.18 53.51 18.89
C GLY A 14 -12.34 53.28 17.92
N VAL A 15 -13.56 53.61 18.36
CA VAL A 15 -14.78 53.49 17.55
C VAL A 15 -15.02 54.79 16.75
N VAL A 16 -15.24 54.65 15.44
CA VAL A 16 -15.62 55.73 14.53
C VAL A 16 -17.14 55.89 14.55
N ARG A 17 -17.59 57.06 14.97
CA ARG A 17 -19.00 57.45 15.16
C ARG A 17 -19.72 56.77 16.31
N ILE A 18 -19.41 57.25 17.50
CA ILE A 18 -20.47 57.63 18.43
C ILE A 18 -20.18 59.12 18.74
N PHE A 19 -21.21 59.95 18.83
CA PHE A 19 -21.18 61.39 19.16
C PHE A 19 -21.11 62.36 17.96
N ASP A 20 -22.31 62.78 17.52
CA ASP A 20 -22.52 64.22 17.34
C ASP A 20 -22.10 64.92 18.65
N LYS A 21 -21.48 66.07 18.51
CA LYS A 21 -20.51 66.71 19.42
C LYS A 21 -20.90 66.94 20.90
N ASP A 22 -22.03 66.47 21.40
CA ASP A 22 -22.58 66.90 22.69
C ASP A 22 -23.13 65.81 23.65
N ASP A 23 -23.12 64.51 23.35
CA ASP A 23 -23.73 63.49 24.24
C ASP A 23 -22.78 62.37 24.68
N LEU A 24 -21.84 62.65 25.60
CA LEU A 24 -21.05 61.61 26.29
C LEU A 24 -21.98 60.60 27.00
N ILE A 25 -21.77 59.29 26.76
CA ILE A 25 -22.39 58.24 27.58
C ILE A 25 -21.84 58.40 29.01
N TYR A 26 -22.71 58.82 29.93
CA TYR A 26 -22.46 58.79 31.37
C TYR A 26 -22.29 57.34 31.81
N VAL A 27 -21.05 56.92 32.08
CA VAL A 27 -20.76 55.70 32.84
C VAL A 27 -20.97 56.06 34.32
N PRO A 28 -21.93 55.48 35.04
CA PRO A 28 -22.23 55.88 36.42
C PRO A 28 -21.03 55.67 37.35
N ASP A 29 -20.77 56.66 38.22
CA ASP A 29 -19.60 56.81 39.12
C ASP A 29 -19.38 55.69 40.18
N TYR A 30 -19.98 54.51 40.04
CA TYR A 30 -19.91 53.41 41.01
C TYR A 30 -19.73 52.03 40.36
N ILE A 31 -18.82 51.92 39.39
CA ILE A 31 -18.23 50.63 39.01
C ILE A 31 -16.71 50.84 39.00
N ASP A 32 -15.95 49.89 39.56
CA ASP A 32 -14.50 49.94 39.65
C ASP A 32 -13.88 50.14 38.24
N ASP A 33 -13.57 51.40 37.93
CA ASP A 33 -13.54 52.00 36.58
C ASP A 33 -12.47 51.38 35.68
N ALA A 34 -11.44 50.78 36.27
CA ALA A 34 -10.34 50.14 35.56
C ALA A 34 -10.74 48.81 34.89
N ILE A 35 -11.70 48.06 35.45
CA ILE A 35 -12.07 46.73 34.95
C ILE A 35 -13.06 46.85 33.78
N VAL A 36 -14.03 47.76 33.89
CA VAL A 36 -15.03 48.02 32.84
C VAL A 36 -14.38 48.68 31.62
N SER A 37 -13.47 49.64 31.82
CA SER A 37 -12.71 50.27 30.73
C SER A 37 -11.81 49.28 29.98
N ALA A 38 -11.10 48.40 30.70
CA ALA A 38 -10.28 47.36 30.08
C ALA A 38 -11.11 46.38 29.24
N SER A 39 -12.28 45.99 29.72
CA SER A 39 -13.17 45.05 29.01
C SER A 39 -13.79 45.67 27.74
N ILE A 40 -14.07 46.97 27.77
CA ILE A 40 -14.56 47.72 26.58
C ILE A 40 -13.44 47.86 25.56
N GLN A 41 -12.22 48.19 25.99
CA GLN A 41 -11.08 48.29 25.08
C GLN A 41 -10.77 46.95 24.40
N GLU A 42 -10.80 45.85 25.15
CA GLU A 42 -10.62 44.50 24.58
C GLU A 42 -11.67 44.19 23.50
N ALA A 43 -12.92 44.61 23.69
CA ALA A 43 -13.98 44.42 22.70
C ALA A 43 -13.73 45.26 21.43
N ILE A 44 -13.22 46.50 21.58
CA ILE A 44 -12.87 47.39 20.47
C ILE A 44 -11.68 46.83 19.68
N ASP A 45 -10.65 46.35 20.37
CA ASP A 45 -9.47 45.74 19.74
C ASP A 45 -9.86 44.51 18.91
N LYS A 46 -10.71 43.63 19.47
CA LYS A 46 -11.24 42.46 18.75
C LYS A 46 -12.10 42.85 17.54
N LEU A 47 -12.88 43.92 17.64
CA LEU A 47 -13.67 44.42 16.51
C LEU A 47 -12.76 44.92 15.38
N ALA A 48 -11.68 45.63 15.71
CA ALA A 48 -10.72 46.07 14.70
C ALA A 48 -9.98 44.89 14.05
N GLU A 49 -9.56 43.90 14.83
CA GLU A 49 -8.99 42.66 14.29
C GLU A 49 -9.95 41.95 13.34
N TYR A 50 -11.23 41.89 13.70
CA TYR A 50 -12.29 41.35 12.84
C TYR A 50 -12.45 42.17 11.55
N GLU A 51 -12.53 43.50 11.64
CA GLU A 51 -12.67 44.38 10.48
C GLU A 51 -11.47 44.32 9.54
N ASP A 52 -10.26 44.10 10.07
CA ASP A 52 -9.03 43.90 9.30
C ASP A 52 -9.07 42.61 8.44
N THR A 53 -9.94 41.65 8.76
CA THR A 53 -10.17 40.48 7.88
C THR A 53 -10.89 40.85 6.58
N GLY A 54 -11.61 41.97 6.55
CA GLY A 54 -12.41 42.42 5.41
C GLY A 54 -13.65 41.57 5.12
N LEU A 55 -13.97 40.58 5.96
CA LEU A 55 -15.09 39.66 5.77
C LEU A 55 -16.35 40.16 6.50
N THR A 56 -17.53 39.98 5.89
CA THR A 56 -18.80 40.16 6.61
C THR A 56 -19.10 38.94 7.49
N PRO A 57 -19.93 39.09 8.53
CA PRO A 57 -20.29 37.97 9.39
C PRO A 57 -20.95 36.82 8.60
N GLU A 58 -21.74 37.16 7.59
CA GLU A 58 -22.37 36.20 6.67
C GLU A 58 -21.33 35.40 5.87
N GLU A 59 -20.30 36.07 5.33
CA GLU A 59 -19.22 35.39 4.59
C GLU A 59 -18.43 34.42 5.49
N ILE A 60 -18.22 34.78 6.76
CA ILE A 60 -17.56 33.89 7.74
C ILE A 60 -18.40 32.65 8.03
N ILE A 61 -19.71 32.82 8.20
CA ILE A 61 -20.64 31.71 8.42
C ILE A 61 -20.66 30.79 7.20
N GLU A 62 -20.74 31.34 5.99
CA GLU A 62 -20.71 30.57 4.74
C GLU A 62 -19.38 29.81 4.57
N HIS A 63 -18.25 30.46 4.86
CA HIS A 63 -16.95 29.80 4.85
C HIS A 63 -16.89 28.66 5.89
N GLU A 64 -17.43 28.84 7.09
CA GLU A 64 -17.46 27.79 8.11
C GLU A 64 -18.26 26.57 7.65
N GLU A 65 -19.42 26.78 7.03
CA GLU A 65 -20.23 25.70 6.45
C GLU A 65 -19.48 24.98 5.33
N MET A 66 -18.83 25.74 4.44
CA MET A 66 -17.99 25.19 3.39
C MET A 66 -16.84 24.35 3.97
N PHE A 67 -16.13 24.85 4.98
CA PHE A 67 -15.03 24.14 5.62
C PHE A 67 -15.49 22.90 6.40
N LYS A 68 -16.68 22.93 7.03
CA LYS A 68 -17.30 21.74 7.63
C LYS A 68 -17.57 20.67 6.57
N SER A 69 -18.11 21.08 5.43
CA SER A 69 -18.37 20.16 4.30
C SER A 69 -17.07 19.59 3.73
N TYR A 70 -16.04 20.42 3.56
CA TYR A 70 -14.72 20.02 3.07
C TYR A 70 -14.03 19.06 4.05
N ARG A 71 -14.05 19.35 5.35
CA ARG A 71 -13.50 18.48 6.40
C ARG A 71 -14.20 17.12 6.42
N HIS A 72 -15.51 17.07 6.19
CA HIS A 72 -16.25 15.82 6.11
C HIS A 72 -15.84 14.97 4.88
N VAL A 73 -15.71 15.60 3.71
CA VAL A 73 -15.36 14.90 2.46
C VAL A 73 -13.89 14.48 2.42
N CYS A 74 -12.99 15.34 2.89
CA CYS A 74 -11.54 15.14 2.80
C CYS A 74 -10.92 14.60 4.10
N GLY A 75 -11.73 14.30 5.13
CA GLY A 75 -11.23 13.78 6.41
C GLY A 75 -10.30 14.74 7.17
N GLY A 76 -10.38 16.04 6.88
CA GLY A 76 -9.48 17.06 7.44
C GLY A 76 -8.13 17.21 6.74
N MET A 77 -7.91 16.54 5.61
CA MET A 77 -6.71 16.71 4.79
C MET A 77 -6.70 18.06 4.06
N SER A 78 -5.51 18.60 3.81
CA SER A 78 -5.32 19.79 2.97
C SER A 78 -5.56 19.46 1.48
N PRO A 79 -5.84 20.48 0.64
CA PRO A 79 -5.94 20.30 -0.81
C PRO A 79 -4.71 19.61 -1.44
N GLU A 80 -3.51 19.93 -0.96
CA GLU A 80 -2.25 19.36 -1.44
C GLU A 80 -2.14 17.87 -1.07
N GLU A 81 -2.52 17.50 0.15
CA GLU A 81 -2.54 16.10 0.60
C GLU A 81 -3.54 15.28 -0.23
N VAL A 82 -4.74 15.83 -0.46
CA VAL A 82 -5.76 15.20 -1.31
C VAL A 82 -5.26 15.04 -2.75
N ALA A 83 -4.54 16.02 -3.29
CA ALA A 83 -3.96 15.94 -4.63
C ALA A 83 -2.89 14.83 -4.72
N SER A 84 -1.95 14.78 -3.76
CA SER A 84 -0.91 13.75 -3.72
C SER A 84 -1.50 12.34 -3.62
N LEU A 85 -2.52 12.14 -2.78
CA LEU A 85 -3.19 10.84 -2.65
C LEU A 85 -3.93 10.43 -3.92
N LYS A 86 -4.54 11.40 -4.64
CA LYS A 86 -5.18 11.12 -5.94
C LYS A 86 -4.15 10.67 -6.97
N GLU A 87 -2.99 11.32 -7.06
CA GLU A 87 -1.92 10.92 -7.97
C GLU A 87 -1.41 9.51 -7.64
N GLN A 88 -1.16 9.21 -6.38
CA GLN A 88 -0.75 7.87 -5.94
C GLN A 88 -1.81 6.82 -6.29
N ARG A 89 -3.09 7.09 -5.99
CA ARG A 89 -4.20 6.21 -6.35
C ARG A 89 -4.24 5.94 -7.84
N ASP A 90 -4.11 6.99 -8.67
CA ASP A 90 -4.20 6.87 -10.13
C ASP A 90 -3.00 6.12 -10.72
N PHE A 91 -1.80 6.32 -10.16
CA PHE A 91 -0.63 5.51 -10.46
C PHE A 91 -0.89 4.02 -10.20
N TRP A 92 -1.27 3.66 -8.98
CA TRP A 92 -1.51 2.26 -8.60
C TRP A 92 -2.67 1.64 -9.37
N ARG A 93 -3.70 2.41 -9.67
CA ARG A 93 -4.83 1.96 -10.51
C ARG A 93 -4.37 1.61 -11.91
N ASN A 94 -3.48 2.40 -12.50
CA ASN A 94 -2.95 2.15 -13.82
C ASN A 94 -2.00 0.94 -13.83
N GLU A 95 -1.13 0.80 -12.83
CA GLU A 95 -0.30 -0.39 -12.67
C GLU A 95 -1.16 -1.65 -12.52
N ALA A 96 -2.17 -1.63 -11.64
CA ALA A 96 -3.07 -2.77 -11.45
C ALA A 96 -3.75 -3.20 -12.76
N ARG A 97 -4.14 -2.25 -13.61
CA ARG A 97 -4.71 -2.55 -14.94
C ARG A 97 -3.72 -3.23 -15.87
N LYS A 98 -2.46 -2.77 -15.93
CA LYS A 98 -1.40 -3.39 -16.74
C LYS A 98 -1.19 -4.84 -16.32
N TRP A 99 -1.02 -5.08 -15.02
CA TRP A 99 -0.82 -6.42 -14.48
C TRP A 99 -2.03 -7.33 -14.70
N ALA A 100 -3.25 -6.80 -14.57
CA ALA A 100 -4.47 -7.56 -14.87
C ALA A 100 -4.53 -7.99 -16.35
N SER A 101 -4.13 -7.11 -17.27
CA SER A 101 -4.06 -7.43 -18.71
C SER A 101 -3.03 -8.54 -18.98
N MET A 102 -1.81 -8.38 -18.47
CA MET A 102 -0.73 -9.36 -18.63
C MET A 102 -1.11 -10.73 -18.04
N LEU A 103 -1.77 -10.75 -16.89
CA LEU A 103 -2.29 -11.98 -16.29
C LEU A 103 -3.35 -12.64 -17.18
N GLY A 104 -4.22 -11.84 -17.82
CA GLY A 104 -5.18 -12.31 -18.80
C GLY A 104 -4.52 -12.98 -20.00
N GLU A 105 -3.48 -12.36 -20.56
CA GLU A 105 -2.70 -12.91 -21.68
C GLU A 105 -2.04 -14.23 -21.31
N ILE A 106 -1.39 -14.31 -20.13
CA ILE A 106 -0.79 -15.54 -19.61
C ILE A 106 -1.85 -16.64 -19.50
N LYS A 107 -3.00 -16.36 -18.87
CA LYS A 107 -4.09 -17.34 -18.73
C LYS A 107 -4.62 -17.84 -20.07
N MET A 108 -4.73 -16.96 -21.06
CA MET A 108 -5.16 -17.35 -22.41
C MET A 108 -4.10 -18.23 -23.09
N ALA A 109 -2.83 -17.87 -22.98
CA ALA A 109 -1.73 -18.68 -23.52
C ALA A 109 -1.65 -20.06 -22.83
N GLU A 110 -1.94 -20.15 -21.53
CA GLU A 110 -2.08 -21.42 -20.82
C GLU A 110 -3.25 -22.25 -21.35
N ALA A 111 -4.43 -21.65 -21.52
CA ALA A 111 -5.61 -22.33 -22.05
C ALA A 111 -5.41 -22.83 -23.49
N GLN A 112 -4.61 -22.12 -24.28
CA GLN A 112 -4.23 -22.49 -25.64
C GLN A 112 -3.06 -23.50 -25.68
N GLY A 113 -2.49 -23.90 -24.54
CA GLY A 113 -1.37 -24.83 -24.47
C GLY A 113 -0.04 -24.25 -25.00
N LEU A 114 0.09 -22.93 -25.08
CA LEU A 114 1.29 -22.22 -25.54
C LEU A 114 2.36 -22.12 -24.44
N ILE A 115 1.97 -22.28 -23.18
CA ILE A 115 2.88 -22.23 -22.02
C ILE A 115 3.18 -23.65 -21.53
N THR A 116 4.47 -23.94 -21.37
CA THR A 116 4.94 -25.19 -20.74
C THR A 116 5.16 -24.94 -19.25
N ARG A 117 4.40 -25.63 -18.40
CA ARG A 117 4.63 -25.61 -16.94
C ARG A 117 5.60 -26.72 -16.55
N TYR A 118 6.71 -26.34 -15.92
CA TYR A 118 7.64 -27.29 -15.31
C TYR A 118 7.11 -27.76 -13.95
N GLN A 119 7.38 -29.01 -13.60
CA GLN A 119 6.93 -29.61 -12.34
C GLN A 119 7.79 -29.18 -11.13
N CYS A 120 9.01 -28.70 -11.36
CA CYS A 120 9.88 -28.04 -10.40
C CYS A 120 10.71 -26.94 -11.08
N LYS A 121 11.37 -26.08 -10.29
CA LYS A 121 12.20 -24.96 -10.73
C LYS A 121 13.65 -25.13 -10.26
N ILE A 122 14.55 -24.37 -10.87
CA ILE A 122 15.95 -24.25 -10.42
C ILE A 122 15.96 -23.76 -8.96
N GLY A 123 16.77 -24.41 -8.13
CA GLY A 123 16.87 -24.19 -6.69
C GLY A 123 15.94 -25.05 -5.84
N ASP A 124 14.97 -25.77 -6.44
CA ASP A 124 14.17 -26.72 -5.67
C ASP A 124 15.02 -27.91 -5.21
N MET A 125 14.71 -28.42 -4.01
CA MET A 125 15.24 -29.69 -3.52
C MET A 125 14.37 -30.84 -4.04
N VAL A 126 15.01 -31.92 -4.46
CA VAL A 126 14.35 -33.16 -4.88
C VAL A 126 15.07 -34.37 -4.26
N TYR A 127 14.34 -35.47 -4.12
CA TYR A 127 14.80 -36.66 -3.42
C TYR A 127 14.70 -37.89 -4.32
N GLU A 128 15.84 -38.48 -4.66
CA GLU A 128 15.91 -39.73 -5.43
C GLU A 128 15.85 -40.92 -4.48
N VAL A 129 14.94 -41.86 -4.75
CA VAL A 129 14.87 -43.15 -4.06
C VAL A 129 15.67 -44.18 -4.87
N ASN A 130 16.84 -44.58 -4.34
CA ASN A 130 17.60 -45.68 -4.90
C ASN A 130 17.09 -47.01 -4.30
N LYS A 131 16.37 -47.78 -5.11
CA LYS A 131 15.80 -49.07 -4.69
C LYS A 131 16.85 -50.15 -4.42
N ASN A 132 17.98 -50.12 -5.10
CA ASN A 132 19.02 -51.15 -4.96
C ASN A 132 19.75 -51.04 -3.62
N THR A 133 20.07 -49.81 -3.22
CA THR A 133 20.76 -49.53 -1.96
C THR A 133 19.80 -49.23 -0.81
N ASN A 134 18.51 -49.12 -1.11
CA ASN A 134 17.48 -48.66 -0.17
C ASN A 134 17.89 -47.34 0.51
N THR A 135 18.37 -46.37 -0.28
CA THR A 135 18.81 -45.05 0.20
C THR A 135 18.01 -43.94 -0.47
N ILE A 136 17.90 -42.80 0.22
CA ILE A 136 17.35 -41.56 -0.33
C ILE A 136 18.49 -40.57 -0.39
N SER A 137 18.65 -39.94 -1.54
CA SER A 137 19.65 -38.88 -1.77
C SER A 137 18.92 -37.59 -2.15
N GLY A 138 19.32 -36.48 -1.53
CA GLY A 138 18.78 -35.15 -1.79
C GLY A 138 19.64 -34.39 -2.78
N TYR A 139 19.01 -33.79 -3.78
CA TYR A 139 19.66 -33.02 -4.83
C TYR A 139 18.98 -31.66 -4.99
N ILE A 140 19.75 -30.66 -5.41
CA ILE A 140 19.22 -29.36 -5.82
C ILE A 140 19.12 -29.28 -7.34
N ILE A 141 18.03 -28.72 -7.87
CA ILE A 141 17.89 -28.49 -9.32
C ILE A 141 18.78 -27.33 -9.73
N THR A 142 19.65 -27.55 -10.71
CA THR A 142 20.60 -26.54 -11.21
C THR A 142 20.30 -26.08 -12.65
N GLY A 143 19.47 -26.82 -13.38
CA GLY A 143 19.09 -26.45 -14.74
C GLY A 143 17.89 -27.23 -15.27
N ILE A 144 17.23 -26.68 -16.28
CA ILE A 144 16.09 -27.30 -16.97
C ILE A 144 16.36 -27.25 -18.47
N ASN A 145 16.45 -28.42 -19.09
CA ASN A 145 16.65 -28.57 -20.53
C ASN A 145 15.35 -29.09 -21.17
N THR A 146 14.93 -28.46 -22.25
CA THR A 146 13.79 -28.91 -23.08
C THR A 146 14.28 -29.32 -24.46
N TYR A 147 13.94 -30.54 -24.88
CA TYR A 147 14.30 -31.07 -26.19
C TYR A 147 13.07 -31.14 -27.10
N GLU A 148 13.23 -30.78 -28.38
CA GLU A 148 12.13 -30.69 -29.35
C GLU A 148 11.77 -32.02 -30.03
N TYR A 149 12.62 -33.05 -29.95
CA TYR A 149 12.40 -34.31 -30.69
C TYR A 149 11.56 -35.34 -29.92
N GLY A 150 10.46 -35.77 -30.55
CA GLY A 150 9.73 -37.02 -30.27
C GLY A 150 8.67 -36.91 -29.19
N HIS A 151 8.97 -36.29 -28.06
CA HIS A 151 8.03 -35.87 -27.02
C HIS A 151 8.72 -34.73 -26.27
N LYS A 152 7.98 -33.70 -25.83
CA LYS A 152 8.53 -32.62 -24.98
C LYS A 152 9.14 -33.22 -23.71
N ASN A 153 10.41 -33.64 -23.78
CA ASN A 153 11.12 -34.26 -22.68
C ASN A 153 11.84 -33.14 -21.94
N VAL A 154 11.35 -32.85 -20.75
CA VAL A 154 12.01 -31.95 -19.81
C VAL A 154 13.03 -32.78 -19.03
N PHE A 155 14.28 -32.36 -19.08
CA PHE A 155 15.38 -32.93 -18.29
C PHE A 155 15.82 -31.92 -17.25
N TYR A 156 15.82 -32.34 -15.99
CA TYR A 156 16.21 -31.55 -14.84
C TYR A 156 17.63 -31.90 -14.46
N LYS A 157 18.56 -30.95 -14.63
CA LYS A 157 19.92 -31.06 -14.11
C LYS A 157 19.91 -30.87 -12.61
N TRP A 158 20.75 -31.62 -11.92
CA TRP A 158 20.81 -31.59 -10.47
C TRP A 158 22.24 -31.66 -9.93
N GLU A 159 22.41 -31.32 -8.67
CA GLU A 159 23.65 -31.50 -7.93
C GLU A 159 23.36 -32.13 -6.58
N LEU A 160 24.20 -33.08 -6.16
CA LEU A 160 24.03 -33.79 -4.89
C LEU A 160 24.26 -32.82 -3.73
N ILE A 161 23.30 -32.79 -2.79
CA ILE A 161 23.41 -32.07 -1.53
C ILE A 161 23.62 -33.04 -0.37
N GLU A 162 22.86 -34.13 -0.33
CA GLU A 162 22.95 -35.12 0.75
C GLU A 162 22.75 -36.56 0.23
N GLY A 163 23.44 -37.52 0.85
CA GLY A 163 23.34 -38.94 0.53
C GLY A 163 24.44 -39.42 -0.42
N ILE A 164 24.09 -40.36 -1.31
CA ILE A 164 25.02 -41.03 -2.21
C ILE A 164 24.70 -40.66 -3.64
N SER A 165 25.69 -40.13 -4.36
CA SER A 165 25.54 -39.78 -5.78
C SER A 165 25.28 -41.04 -6.62
N THR A 166 24.31 -40.96 -7.52
CA THR A 166 24.10 -41.98 -8.55
C THR A 166 24.94 -41.78 -9.81
N GLY A 167 25.77 -40.73 -9.85
CA GLY A 167 26.59 -40.38 -11.01
C GLY A 167 25.80 -39.84 -12.21
N LYS A 168 24.48 -39.65 -12.05
CA LYS A 168 23.61 -39.07 -13.06
C LYS A 168 23.72 -37.54 -13.02
N GLU A 169 23.72 -36.90 -14.19
CA GLU A 169 23.67 -35.44 -14.31
C GLU A 169 22.30 -34.83 -14.01
N GLY A 170 21.25 -35.66 -13.92
CA GLY A 170 19.87 -35.22 -13.76
C GLY A 170 18.87 -36.36 -13.91
N PHE A 171 17.60 -35.98 -14.06
CA PHE A 171 16.48 -36.89 -14.29
C PHE A 171 15.46 -36.31 -15.29
N TYR A 172 14.65 -37.17 -15.91
CA TYR A 172 13.57 -36.75 -16.80
C TYR A 172 12.27 -36.51 -16.03
N ALA A 173 11.44 -35.55 -16.46
CA ALA A 173 10.15 -35.25 -15.82
C ALA A 173 9.26 -36.47 -15.55
N LYS A 174 9.31 -37.49 -16.42
CA LYS A 174 8.54 -38.75 -16.27
C LYS A 174 8.91 -39.59 -15.03
N GLU A 175 10.06 -39.31 -14.41
CA GLU A 175 10.58 -39.96 -13.20
C GLU A 175 10.10 -39.27 -11.92
N LEU A 176 9.63 -38.03 -12.03
CA LEU A 176 9.07 -37.24 -10.92
C LEU A 176 7.77 -37.89 -10.43
N GLY A 177 7.66 -38.08 -9.12
CA GLY A 177 6.58 -38.83 -8.45
C GLY A 177 6.71 -40.36 -8.52
N LYS A 178 7.78 -40.91 -9.13
CA LYS A 178 8.02 -42.37 -9.22
C LYS A 178 9.30 -42.79 -8.53
N THR A 179 10.40 -42.17 -8.93
CA THR A 179 11.75 -42.43 -8.41
C THR A 179 12.40 -41.16 -7.86
N VAL A 180 11.90 -39.98 -8.26
CA VAL A 180 12.31 -38.67 -7.75
C VAL A 180 11.10 -37.94 -7.18
N PHE A 181 11.21 -37.35 -6.00
CA PHE A 181 10.11 -36.69 -5.29
C PHE A 181 10.47 -35.26 -4.89
N LEU A 182 9.48 -34.39 -4.74
CA LEU A 182 9.71 -32.99 -4.34
C LEU A 182 9.92 -32.84 -2.84
N THR A 183 9.48 -33.82 -2.06
CA THR A 183 9.63 -33.85 -0.61
C THR A 183 10.31 -35.13 -0.16
N LYS A 184 10.98 -35.07 0.99
CA LYS A 184 11.66 -36.23 1.58
C LYS A 184 10.64 -37.24 2.09
N GLU A 185 9.54 -36.76 2.64
CA GLU A 185 8.44 -37.54 3.18
C GLU A 185 7.80 -38.43 2.09
N GLU A 186 7.56 -37.89 0.89
CA GLU A 186 7.08 -38.68 -0.25
C GLU A 186 8.08 -39.76 -0.67
N ALA A 187 9.38 -39.43 -0.68
CA ALA A 187 10.43 -40.39 -0.99
C ALA A 187 10.51 -41.53 0.05
N GLU A 188 10.39 -41.21 1.34
CA GLU A 188 10.39 -42.18 2.44
C GLU A 188 9.17 -43.10 2.40
N ALA A 189 7.99 -42.58 2.07
CA ALA A 189 6.79 -43.41 1.90
C ALA A 189 6.96 -44.47 0.80
N MET A 190 7.62 -44.11 -0.29
CA MET A 190 7.89 -45.00 -1.43
C MET A 190 9.04 -45.98 -1.18
N LYS A 191 9.95 -45.66 -0.27
CA LYS A 191 11.01 -46.54 0.20
C LYS A 191 10.47 -47.82 0.85
N GLY A 192 9.28 -47.76 1.46
CA GLY A 192 8.65 -48.88 2.18
C GLY A 192 7.73 -49.79 1.35
N SER A 193 7.47 -49.49 0.07
CA SER A 193 6.37 -50.12 -0.69
C SER A 193 6.78 -51.18 -1.74
N GLY A 194 8.02 -51.71 -1.69
CA GLY A 194 8.54 -52.62 -2.73
C GLY A 194 8.93 -54.02 -2.24
N ASN A 195 8.01 -54.98 -2.28
CA ASN A 195 8.37 -56.39 -2.50
C ASN A 195 8.84 -56.53 -3.95
N TYR A 196 10.13 -56.80 -4.16
CA TYR A 196 10.65 -57.15 -5.48
C TYR A 196 10.39 -58.65 -5.72
N VAL A 197 9.46 -58.97 -6.63
CA VAL A 197 9.48 -60.27 -7.33
C VAL A 197 10.49 -60.07 -8.47
N GLY A 198 11.61 -60.78 -8.39
CA GLY A 198 12.59 -60.77 -9.47
C GLY A 198 11.98 -61.39 -10.72
N ASP A 199 11.84 -60.60 -11.78
CA ASP A 199 11.62 -61.15 -13.12
C ASP A 199 12.93 -61.82 -13.58
N ASN A 200 12.99 -63.14 -13.40
CA ASN A 200 13.84 -64.00 -14.20
C ASN A 200 13.09 -64.35 -15.49
N ASN A 201 13.45 -63.69 -16.60
CA ASN A 201 13.63 -64.31 -17.92
C ASN A 201 14.20 -63.31 -18.93
#